data_AF-F1Z461-F1
#
_entry.id   AF-F1Z461-F1
#
_cell.length_a   1.000
_cell.length_b   1.000
_cell.length_c   1.000
_cell.angle_alpha   90.00
_cell.angle_beta   90.00
_cell.angle_gamma   90.00
#
_symmetry.space_group_name_H-M   'P 1'
#
loop_
_entity.id
_entity.type
_entity.pdbx_description
1 polymer ?
#
loop_
_entity_poly.entity_id
_entity_poly.type
_entity_poly.pdbx_seq_one_letter_code
_entity_poly.pdbx_strand_id
1 'polypeptide(L)'
;MRKVKLWGALLLAATGAAAAIGQTGILEIGEDPAVVTRAKTPTKPLDIPKEIEPKLAALGADQLAFLKSGESVKVVPSAVMLARFEKLTPAEVADYVAALISVRKQLDFQPGKDKPTIALDTSSPMFNAWTVERPAALNPKREPGTISLNRYVGGWGGGIPTFAGAPIALTPEDLKAGKVQVAIVGAPLDMGSGWRDAKNGPLALRTAMGAQAPFGNDMYSMIDPGRALRIADYGDIAVDNLSTERSVVHVRQRVAEIARAGAIPIVIGGDHSLEYPDVAAMADVYGKGKVGVVHFDSHYDAASDRVHLLDHGQPVYRVIHEGHVLGKNYVQVGLRARGPDIDTFKWMREQGMQYHTMVEVEKSGWDKVMEEAVSEARRNTDKLWISFDIDVLDPAFMVGTGTPVPGGLTMREAQQIMRRLCAETNIVGMDLVEVAPYLDTTYRTAENSAFLVNACLAGVAMRQKGLTQPHWLSPLSSSYKAPLGKLYN
;
A
#
# COMPACT_ATOMS: atom_id res chain seq x y z
N MET A 1 46.47 36.45 -18.91
CA MET A 1 45.13 36.52 -19.54
C MET A 1 44.24 35.46 -18.88
N ARG A 2 43.10 35.89 -18.30
CA ARG A 2 41.93 35.14 -17.72
C ARG A 2 42.23 33.77 -17.06
N LYS A 3 42.46 33.63 -15.74
CA LYS A 3 41.66 33.81 -14.50
C LYS A 3 40.42 32.90 -14.33
N VAL A 4 40.42 32.27 -13.15
CA VAL A 4 39.58 31.20 -12.55
C VAL A 4 38.48 31.79 -11.63
N LYS A 5 37.44 30.98 -11.36
CA LYS A 5 36.39 31.02 -10.29
C LYS A 5 35.17 31.94 -10.47
N LEU A 6 33.96 31.38 -10.30
CA LEU A 6 33.13 31.64 -9.12
C LEU A 6 32.02 30.58 -8.91
N TRP A 7 32.02 29.96 -7.73
CA TRP A 7 30.85 29.38 -7.06
C TRP A 7 30.16 30.51 -6.30
N GLY A 8 28.82 30.60 -6.37
CA GLY A 8 28.02 31.53 -5.59
C GLY A 8 27.30 30.81 -4.47
N ALA A 9 27.84 30.92 -3.26
CA ALA A 9 27.10 30.75 -2.01
C ALA A 9 26.65 32.14 -1.54
N LEU A 10 25.39 32.29 -1.11
CA LEU A 10 24.97 33.42 -0.29
C LEU A 10 24.42 32.88 1.04
N LEU A 11 25.23 33.05 2.09
CA LEU A 11 24.81 33.06 3.47
C LEU A 11 24.40 34.49 3.82
N LEU A 12 23.24 34.68 4.47
CA LEU A 12 23.03 35.76 5.42
C LEU A 12 22.53 35.13 6.74
N ALA A 13 23.33 35.27 7.79
CA ALA A 13 23.00 34.93 9.19
C ALA A 13 22.31 36.16 9.82
N ALA A 14 21.12 36.04 10.44
CA ALA A 14 20.82 35.61 11.82
C ALA A 14 20.82 36.77 12.85
N THR A 15 19.63 37.05 13.42
CA THR A 15 19.34 37.44 14.83
C THR A 15 17.81 37.44 14.97
N GLY A 16 17.14 36.59 15.75
CA GLY A 16 16.93 36.74 17.20
C GLY A 16 15.55 36.16 17.58
N ALA A 17 15.48 35.44 18.70
CA ALA A 17 14.44 34.51 19.12
C ALA A 17 13.08 35.14 19.54
N ALA A 18 11.98 34.38 19.40
CA ALA A 18 11.16 33.86 20.51
C ALA A 18 9.77 33.36 20.05
N ALA A 19 9.46 32.12 20.45
CA ALA A 19 8.14 31.53 20.75
C ALA A 19 6.88 32.07 20.04
N ALA A 20 6.33 31.26 19.11
CA ALA A 20 4.90 31.04 18.95
C ALA A 20 4.67 29.70 18.23
N ILE A 21 4.42 28.65 19.01
CA ILE A 21 3.85 27.39 18.51
C ILE A 21 2.35 27.64 18.38
N GLY A 22 1.83 27.61 17.16
CA GLY A 22 0.39 27.70 16.93
C GLY A 22 0.04 28.31 15.57
N GLN A 23 0.04 27.49 14.54
CA GLN A 23 -1.00 27.45 13.51
C GLN A 23 -0.67 26.33 12.53
N THR A 24 -1.69 25.51 12.26
CA THR A 24 -1.75 24.49 11.22
C THR A 24 -1.23 25.05 9.90
N GLY A 25 -0.01 24.68 9.53
CA GLY A 25 0.54 24.96 8.21
C GLY A 25 -0.27 24.19 7.19
N ILE A 26 -1.19 24.90 6.54
CA ILE A 26 -1.81 24.48 5.29
C ILE A 26 -0.63 24.27 4.32
N LEU A 27 -0.46 23.04 3.82
CA LEU A 27 0.26 22.86 2.57
C LEU A 27 -0.54 23.66 1.53
N GLU A 28 -0.05 24.85 1.18
CA GLU A 28 -0.46 25.52 -0.05
C GLU A 28 -0.13 24.52 -1.17
N ILE A 29 -1.17 23.85 -1.65
CA ILE A 29 -1.16 23.23 -2.97
C ILE A 29 -0.88 24.40 -3.90
N GLY A 30 0.36 24.47 -4.39
CA GLY A 30 0.83 25.57 -5.23
C GLY A 30 -0.17 25.86 -6.35
N GLU A 31 -0.27 27.14 -6.68
CA GLU A 31 -1.13 27.67 -7.74
C GLU A 31 -1.19 26.76 -8.97
N ASP A 32 -2.42 26.57 -9.45
CA ASP A 32 -2.87 25.91 -10.69
C ASP A 32 -1.81 25.00 -11.31
N PRO A 33 -1.88 23.66 -11.13
CA PRO A 33 -0.93 22.78 -11.79
C PRO A 33 -1.14 22.98 -13.28
N ALA A 34 -0.25 23.74 -13.91
CA ALA A 34 -0.10 23.78 -15.35
C ALA A 34 -0.22 22.32 -15.78
N VAL A 35 -1.34 22.00 -16.46
CA VAL A 35 -1.71 20.64 -16.83
C VAL A 35 -0.43 19.99 -17.30
N VAL A 36 0.13 19.08 -16.48
CA VAL A 36 1.36 18.40 -16.84
C VAL A 36 0.95 17.50 -17.97
N THR A 37 0.98 18.02 -19.19
CA THR A 37 0.65 17.29 -20.40
C THR A 37 1.77 16.30 -20.59
N ARG A 38 1.60 15.12 -19.98
CA ARG A 38 2.46 13.98 -20.26
C ARG A 38 2.37 13.73 -21.75
N ALA A 39 3.52 13.59 -22.40
CA ALA A 39 3.56 13.20 -23.80
C ALA A 39 2.78 11.88 -23.94
N LYS A 40 1.73 11.88 -24.79
CA LYS A 40 0.94 10.68 -25.05
C LYS A 40 1.89 9.56 -25.48
N THR A 41 1.83 8.41 -24.81
CA THR A 41 2.55 7.21 -25.28
C THR A 41 2.13 6.96 -26.74
N PRO A 42 3.09 6.87 -27.69
CA PRO A 42 2.74 6.67 -29.10
C PRO A 42 2.05 5.33 -29.26
N THR A 43 0.77 5.32 -29.64
CA THR A 43 0.07 4.08 -29.98
C THR A 43 0.53 3.56 -31.32
N LYS A 44 0.82 2.26 -31.39
CA LYS A 44 1.19 1.61 -32.64
C LYS A 44 0.02 1.74 -33.64
N PRO A 45 0.27 2.20 -34.88
CA PRO A 45 -0.73 2.22 -35.95
C PRO A 45 -1.43 0.87 -36.13
N LEU A 46 -2.70 0.90 -36.50
CA LEU A 46 -3.43 -0.30 -36.91
C LEU A 46 -2.78 -0.86 -38.19
N ASP A 47 -2.30 -2.10 -38.11
CA ASP A 47 -1.84 -2.84 -39.28
C ASP A 47 -3.06 -3.44 -40.01
N ILE A 48 -3.24 -3.08 -41.28
CA ILE A 48 -4.43 -3.43 -42.06
C ILE A 48 -4.02 -4.52 -43.06
N PRO A 49 -4.56 -5.75 -42.94
CA PRO A 49 -4.31 -6.81 -43.91
C PRO A 49 -4.83 -6.44 -45.30
N LYS A 50 -4.15 -6.92 -46.35
CA LYS A 50 -4.52 -6.62 -47.76
C LYS A 50 -5.94 -7.05 -48.10
N GLU A 51 -6.44 -8.09 -47.43
CA GLU A 51 -7.78 -8.65 -47.58
C GLU A 51 -8.87 -7.69 -47.10
N ILE A 52 -8.53 -6.75 -46.21
CA ILE A 52 -9.42 -5.74 -45.64
C ILE A 52 -9.39 -4.45 -46.44
N GLU A 53 -8.33 -4.16 -47.21
CA GLU A 53 -8.20 -2.94 -48.01
C GLU A 53 -9.44 -2.63 -48.89
N PRO A 54 -10.07 -3.61 -49.59
CA PRO A 54 -11.29 -3.35 -50.36
C PRO A 54 -12.48 -2.89 -49.50
N LYS A 55 -12.53 -3.32 -48.24
CA LYS A 55 -13.59 -2.91 -47.28
C LYS A 55 -13.43 -1.45 -46.85
N LEU A 56 -12.24 -0.87 -47.01
CA LEU A 56 -11.97 0.51 -46.62
C LEU A 56 -12.29 1.52 -47.72
N ALA A 57 -12.75 1.07 -48.89
CA ALA A 57 -12.98 1.92 -50.06
C ALA A 57 -14.00 3.06 -49.84
N ALA A 58 -14.91 2.90 -48.87
CA ALA A 58 -15.93 3.90 -48.55
C ALA A 58 -15.52 4.90 -47.45
N LEU A 59 -14.30 4.79 -46.89
CA LEU A 59 -13.86 5.68 -45.82
C LEU A 59 -13.42 7.04 -46.36
N GLY A 60 -13.82 8.10 -45.66
CA GLY A 60 -13.26 9.43 -45.86
C GLY A 60 -11.81 9.56 -45.36
N ALA A 61 -11.14 10.64 -45.75
CA ALA A 61 -9.74 10.90 -45.37
C ALA A 61 -9.53 10.90 -43.84
N ASP A 62 -10.45 11.52 -43.08
CA ASP A 62 -10.39 11.59 -41.61
C ASP A 62 -10.58 10.22 -40.97
N GLN A 63 -11.44 9.37 -41.54
CA GLN A 63 -11.67 8.01 -41.06
C GLN A 63 -10.45 7.12 -41.28
N LEU A 64 -9.82 7.25 -42.45
CA LEU A 64 -8.58 6.54 -42.76
C LEU A 64 -7.41 7.03 -41.89
N ALA A 65 -7.31 8.33 -41.64
CA ALA A 65 -6.32 8.91 -40.73
C ALA A 65 -6.52 8.41 -39.29
N PHE A 66 -7.76 8.37 -38.80
CA PHE A 66 -8.09 7.83 -37.49
C PHE A 66 -7.65 6.37 -37.32
N LEU A 67 -7.95 5.50 -38.29
CA LEU A 67 -7.51 4.09 -38.25
C LEU A 67 -5.98 3.98 -38.24
N LYS A 68 -5.29 4.78 -39.06
CA LYS A 68 -3.82 4.74 -39.16
C LYS A 68 -3.10 5.40 -37.99
N SER A 69 -3.77 6.24 -37.21
CA SER A 69 -3.17 6.91 -36.05
C SER A 69 -2.96 5.99 -34.83
N GLY A 70 -3.62 4.83 -34.81
CA GLY A 70 -3.67 3.95 -33.63
C GLY A 70 -4.69 4.38 -32.57
N GLU A 71 -5.37 5.52 -32.72
CA GLU A 71 -6.44 5.97 -31.80
C GLU A 71 -7.66 5.04 -31.82
N SER A 72 -7.91 4.36 -32.94
CA SER A 72 -9.00 3.37 -33.05
C SER A 72 -8.80 2.18 -32.11
N VAL A 73 -7.55 1.77 -31.89
CA VAL A 73 -7.17 0.64 -31.02
C VAL A 73 -7.45 0.94 -29.55
N LYS A 74 -7.48 2.23 -29.18
CA LYS A 74 -7.85 2.67 -27.82
C LYS A 74 -9.35 2.50 -27.53
N VAL A 75 -10.17 2.35 -28.57
CA VAL A 75 -11.62 2.13 -28.42
C VAL A 75 -11.97 0.65 -28.56
N VAL A 76 -11.37 -0.04 -29.54
CA VAL A 76 -11.62 -1.46 -29.79
C VAL A 76 -10.29 -2.15 -30.14
N PRO A 77 -9.95 -3.30 -29.53
CA PRO A 77 -8.74 -4.04 -29.88
C PRO A 77 -8.68 -4.38 -31.38
N SER A 78 -7.49 -4.24 -31.97
CA SER A 78 -7.26 -4.40 -33.42
C SER A 78 -7.83 -5.69 -33.99
N ALA A 79 -7.62 -6.82 -33.30
CA ALA A 79 -8.11 -8.12 -33.76
C ALA A 79 -9.65 -8.20 -33.83
N VAL A 80 -10.34 -7.63 -32.85
CA VAL A 80 -11.81 -7.58 -32.80
C VAL A 80 -12.34 -6.68 -33.89
N MET A 81 -11.69 -5.54 -34.11
CA MET A 81 -12.05 -4.56 -35.13
C MET A 81 -11.90 -5.16 -36.54
N LEU A 82 -10.76 -5.78 -36.84
CA LEU A 82 -10.48 -6.39 -38.13
C LEU A 82 -11.43 -7.58 -38.41
N ALA A 83 -11.65 -8.46 -37.44
CA ALA A 83 -12.61 -9.56 -37.56
C ALA A 83 -14.05 -9.07 -37.80
N ARG A 84 -14.38 -7.85 -37.36
CA ARG A 84 -15.66 -7.21 -37.66
C ARG A 84 -15.69 -6.65 -39.08
N PHE A 85 -14.61 -6.03 -39.56
CA PHE A 85 -14.51 -5.49 -40.93
C PHE A 85 -14.70 -6.57 -42.00
N GLU A 86 -14.21 -7.79 -41.76
CA GLU A 86 -14.41 -8.92 -42.69
C GLU A 86 -15.88 -9.17 -43.01
N LYS A 87 -16.74 -9.06 -41.99
CA LYS A 87 -18.17 -9.39 -42.05
C LYS A 87 -19.04 -8.24 -42.56
N LEU A 88 -18.54 -7.01 -42.54
CA LEU A 88 -19.27 -5.81 -42.92
C LEU A 88 -19.06 -5.44 -44.40
N THR A 89 -20.04 -4.79 -45.01
CA THR A 89 -19.88 -4.12 -46.31
C THR A 89 -19.05 -2.84 -46.17
N PRO A 90 -18.45 -2.29 -47.25
CA PRO A 90 -17.66 -1.05 -47.15
C PRO A 90 -18.42 0.12 -46.52
N ALA A 91 -19.71 0.29 -46.83
CA ALA A 91 -20.56 1.32 -46.23
C ALA A 91 -20.72 1.13 -44.72
N GLU A 92 -21.00 -0.10 -44.27
CA GLU A 92 -21.13 -0.40 -42.84
C GLU A 92 -19.79 -0.27 -42.08
N VAL A 93 -18.66 -0.53 -42.74
CA VAL A 93 -17.34 -0.24 -42.17
C VAL A 93 -17.15 1.26 -41.98
N ALA A 94 -17.56 2.09 -42.95
CA ALA A 94 -17.52 3.54 -42.81
C ALA A 94 -18.38 4.03 -41.64
N ASP A 95 -19.62 3.54 -41.52
CA ASP A 95 -20.52 3.89 -40.39
C ASP A 95 -19.94 3.45 -39.05
N TYR A 96 -19.37 2.25 -39.00
CA TYR A 96 -18.74 1.74 -37.79
C TYR A 96 -17.51 2.56 -37.39
N VAL A 97 -16.65 2.96 -38.34
CA VAL A 97 -15.50 3.83 -38.06
C VAL A 97 -15.95 5.22 -37.64
N ALA A 98 -17.02 5.77 -38.23
CA ALA A 98 -17.62 7.03 -37.75
C ALA A 98 -18.12 6.91 -36.30
N ALA A 99 -18.74 5.78 -35.94
CA ALA A 99 -19.14 5.51 -34.57
C ALA A 99 -17.93 5.42 -33.62
N LEU A 100 -16.84 4.76 -34.03
CA LEU A 100 -15.60 4.71 -33.24
C LEU A 100 -14.99 6.10 -33.02
N ILE A 101 -14.98 6.96 -34.03
CA ILE A 101 -14.52 8.35 -33.90
C ILE A 101 -15.40 9.13 -32.93
N SER A 102 -16.73 8.97 -33.03
CA SER A 102 -17.68 9.59 -32.13
C SER A 102 -17.45 9.15 -30.68
N VAL A 103 -17.30 7.85 -30.45
CA VAL A 103 -16.97 7.30 -29.12
C VAL A 103 -15.64 7.85 -28.63
N ARG A 104 -14.60 7.87 -29.46
CA ARG A 104 -13.29 8.43 -29.08
C ARG A 104 -13.42 9.89 -28.64
N LYS A 105 -14.16 10.70 -29.40
CA LYS A 105 -14.40 12.12 -29.09
C LYS A 105 -15.18 12.30 -27.78
N GLN A 106 -16.09 11.38 -27.45
CA GLN A 106 -16.82 11.41 -26.17
C GLN A 106 -15.95 10.99 -24.98
N LEU A 107 -14.94 10.14 -25.19
CA LEU A 107 -13.99 9.72 -24.15
C LEU A 107 -12.91 10.76 -23.87
N ASP A 108 -12.57 11.61 -24.85
CA ASP A 108 -11.56 12.65 -24.67
C ASP A 108 -12.11 13.84 -23.88
N PHE A 109 -11.33 14.29 -22.90
CA PHE A 109 -11.56 15.56 -22.22
C PHE A 109 -11.68 16.70 -23.23
N GLN A 110 -12.79 17.44 -23.17
CA GLN A 110 -13.10 18.56 -24.04
C GLN A 110 -12.96 19.88 -23.26
N PRO A 111 -11.87 20.65 -23.45
CA PRO A 111 -11.70 21.95 -22.80
C PRO A 111 -12.91 22.86 -23.02
N GLY A 112 -13.45 23.42 -21.94
CA GLY A 112 -14.61 24.33 -21.95
C GLY A 112 -15.98 23.65 -21.88
N LYS A 113 -16.09 22.37 -22.29
CA LYS A 113 -17.28 21.55 -22.03
C LYS A 113 -17.12 20.80 -20.71
N ASP A 114 -15.99 20.11 -20.56
CA ASP A 114 -15.65 19.34 -19.38
C ASP A 114 -14.86 20.26 -18.44
N LYS A 115 -15.34 20.42 -17.21
CA LYS A 115 -14.57 21.15 -16.21
C LYS A 115 -13.37 20.28 -15.79
N PRO A 116 -12.13 20.78 -15.86
CA PRO A 116 -10.95 19.99 -15.50
C PRO A 116 -10.99 19.56 -14.03
N THR A 117 -11.63 20.37 -13.18
CA THR A 117 -11.90 20.06 -11.78
C THR A 117 -13.27 20.63 -11.37
N ILE A 118 -13.95 19.92 -10.47
CA ILE A 118 -15.01 20.52 -9.66
C ILE A 118 -14.34 20.93 -8.35
N ALA A 119 -14.24 22.24 -8.09
CA ALA A 119 -13.57 22.73 -6.90
C ALA A 119 -14.30 22.27 -5.63
N LEU A 120 -13.53 21.85 -4.63
CA LEU A 120 -14.04 21.63 -3.28
C LEU A 120 -14.41 22.98 -2.66
N ASP A 121 -15.54 23.04 -1.99
CA ASP A 121 -15.94 24.23 -1.22
C ASP A 121 -15.11 24.33 0.08
N THR A 122 -13.97 25.00 -0.02
CA THR A 122 -13.06 25.25 1.11
C THR A 122 -13.57 26.33 2.07
N SER A 123 -14.64 27.05 1.70
CA SER A 123 -15.28 28.05 2.56
C SER A 123 -16.25 27.44 3.56
N SER A 124 -16.67 26.18 3.32
CA SER A 124 -17.54 25.44 4.23
C SER A 124 -16.88 25.27 5.60
N PRO A 125 -17.60 25.55 6.71
CA PRO A 125 -17.08 25.30 8.06
C PRO A 125 -16.82 23.81 8.33
N MET A 126 -17.38 22.92 7.51
CA MET A 126 -17.20 21.48 7.62
C MET A 126 -16.01 20.94 6.80
N PHE A 127 -15.33 21.78 6.01
CA PHE A 127 -14.31 21.32 5.05
C PHE A 127 -13.36 20.31 5.71
N ASN A 128 -12.60 20.68 6.74
CA ASN A 128 -11.69 19.77 7.43
C ASN A 128 -12.17 19.32 8.82
N ALA A 129 -13.47 19.43 9.12
CA ALA A 129 -13.97 19.13 10.47
C ALA A 129 -13.69 17.69 10.93
N TRP A 130 -13.56 16.74 10.00
CA TRP A 130 -13.26 15.33 10.29
C TRP A 130 -11.82 15.05 10.72
N THR A 131 -10.86 15.95 10.44
CA THR A 131 -9.46 15.83 10.91
C THR A 131 -9.21 16.52 12.24
N VAL A 132 -10.19 17.29 12.73
CA VAL A 132 -10.03 18.09 13.95
C VAL A 132 -10.02 17.17 15.16
N GLU A 133 -8.87 17.14 15.83
CA GLU A 133 -8.72 16.42 17.08
C GLU A 133 -9.52 17.08 18.20
N ARG A 134 -10.09 16.24 19.08
CA ARG A 134 -10.74 16.72 20.30
C ARG A 134 -9.70 17.43 21.19
N PRO A 135 -9.91 18.71 21.57
CA PRO A 135 -8.98 19.42 22.44
C PRO A 135 -8.74 18.68 23.77
N ALA A 136 -7.49 18.61 24.21
CA ALA A 136 -7.11 17.93 25.45
C ALA A 136 -7.89 18.43 26.68
N ALA A 137 -8.28 19.71 26.71
CA ALA A 137 -9.10 20.31 27.77
C ALA A 137 -10.50 19.68 27.91
N LEU A 138 -11.01 19.02 26.87
CA LEU A 138 -12.28 18.31 26.88
C LEU A 138 -12.13 16.83 27.29
N ASN A 139 -10.91 16.31 27.42
CA ASN A 139 -10.68 14.93 27.80
C ASN A 139 -10.83 14.75 29.32
N PRO A 140 -11.29 13.58 29.79
CA PRO A 140 -11.24 13.25 31.22
C PRO A 140 -9.81 13.38 31.75
N LYS A 141 -9.63 14.02 32.91
CA LYS A 141 -8.31 14.19 33.53
C LYS A 141 -7.73 12.82 33.91
N ARG A 142 -6.56 12.49 33.38
CA ARG A 142 -5.78 11.30 33.72
C ARG A 142 -4.31 11.52 33.39
N GLU A 143 -3.44 10.72 34.00
CA GLU A 143 -2.05 10.64 33.58
C GLU A 143 -1.94 9.97 32.20
N PRO A 144 -0.98 10.39 31.36
CA PRO A 144 -0.68 9.71 30.11
C PRO A 144 -0.27 8.25 30.34
N GLY A 145 -0.74 7.37 29.46
CA GLY A 145 -0.47 5.94 29.50
C GLY A 145 -1.55 5.12 28.81
N THR A 146 -1.26 3.85 28.58
CA THR A 146 -2.19 2.91 27.95
C THR A 146 -3.35 2.56 28.89
N ILE A 147 -4.57 2.46 28.35
CA ILE A 147 -5.79 2.17 29.10
C ILE A 147 -6.26 0.76 28.76
N SER A 148 -6.34 -0.12 29.75
CA SER A 148 -6.95 -1.44 29.54
C SER A 148 -8.47 -1.30 29.48
N LEU A 149 -9.08 -1.81 28.42
CA LEU A 149 -10.54 -1.92 28.28
C LEU A 149 -11.06 -3.29 28.76
N ASN A 150 -10.17 -4.17 29.21
CA ASN A 150 -10.53 -5.48 29.71
C ASN A 150 -11.01 -5.40 31.16
N ARG A 151 -12.20 -5.97 31.41
CA ARG A 151 -12.76 -6.08 32.77
C ARG A 151 -12.19 -7.26 33.55
N TYR A 152 -11.80 -8.32 32.85
CA TYR A 152 -11.43 -9.59 33.46
C TYR A 152 -9.91 -9.79 33.46
N VAL A 153 -9.39 -10.27 34.59
CA VAL A 153 -8.00 -10.66 34.73
C VAL A 153 -7.74 -11.85 33.80
N GLY A 154 -6.82 -11.70 32.84
CA GLY A 154 -6.44 -12.74 31.88
C GLY A 154 -7.05 -12.59 30.47
N GLY A 155 -7.97 -11.65 30.24
CA GLY A 155 -8.39 -11.25 28.89
C GLY A 155 -9.16 -12.28 28.06
N TRP A 156 -9.53 -13.44 28.62
CA TRP A 156 -10.26 -14.47 27.88
C TRP A 156 -11.76 -14.15 27.79
N GLY A 157 -12.27 -13.98 26.56
CA GLY A 157 -13.69 -14.14 26.23
C GLY A 157 -14.65 -13.02 26.67
N GLY A 158 -14.16 -11.81 26.97
CA GLY A 158 -15.03 -10.66 27.28
C GLY A 158 -14.30 -9.34 27.44
N GLY A 159 -14.82 -8.27 26.83
CA GLY A 159 -14.21 -6.93 26.81
C GLY A 159 -14.65 -6.15 25.56
N ILE A 160 -14.21 -4.89 25.44
CA ILE A 160 -14.34 -4.14 24.18
C ILE A 160 -13.26 -4.69 23.23
N PRO A 161 -13.61 -5.17 22.03
CA PRO A 161 -12.63 -5.69 21.08
C PRO A 161 -11.64 -4.60 20.67
N THR A 162 -10.36 -4.86 20.89
CA THR A 162 -9.22 -4.07 20.42
C THR A 162 -8.31 -4.95 19.60
N PHE A 163 -7.46 -4.37 18.77
CA PHE A 163 -6.40 -5.13 18.11
C PHE A 163 -5.60 -5.87 19.17
N ALA A 164 -5.34 -7.15 18.94
CA ALA A 164 -4.56 -8.00 19.84
C ALA A 164 -5.12 -8.19 21.27
N GLY A 165 -6.33 -7.69 21.56
CA GLY A 165 -6.79 -7.52 22.94
C GLY A 165 -5.91 -6.55 23.76
N ALA A 166 -5.12 -5.71 23.07
CA ALA A 166 -4.19 -4.77 23.65
C ALA A 166 -4.92 -3.62 24.37
N PRO A 167 -4.29 -2.97 25.36
CA PRO A 167 -4.82 -1.71 25.88
C PRO A 167 -4.81 -0.64 24.79
N ILE A 168 -5.67 0.37 24.93
CA ILE A 168 -5.72 1.49 23.99
C ILE A 168 -4.72 2.58 24.36
N ALA A 169 -4.25 3.32 23.37
CA ALA A 169 -3.62 4.62 23.53
C ALA A 169 -4.38 5.65 22.69
N LEU A 170 -4.57 6.86 23.21
CA LEU A 170 -5.40 7.89 22.54
C LEU A 170 -4.56 9.06 22.00
N THR A 171 -3.32 9.18 22.46
CA THR A 171 -2.42 10.30 22.17
C THR A 171 -0.96 9.85 22.06
N PRO A 172 -0.07 10.63 21.46
CA PRO A 172 1.37 10.36 21.43
C PRO A 172 1.99 10.30 22.84
N GLU A 173 1.45 11.09 23.77
CA GLU A 173 1.85 11.09 25.17
C GLU A 173 1.56 9.75 25.84
N ASP A 174 0.43 9.11 25.49
CA ASP A 174 0.10 7.77 25.97
C ASP A 174 1.07 6.72 25.45
N LEU A 175 1.42 6.80 24.16
CA LEU A 175 2.39 5.90 23.53
C LEU A 175 3.75 6.00 24.25
N LYS A 176 4.23 7.22 24.48
CA LYS A 176 5.50 7.49 25.16
C LYS A 176 5.47 7.04 26.63
N ALA A 177 4.44 7.42 27.38
CA ALA A 177 4.32 7.08 28.80
C ALA A 177 4.15 5.57 29.02
N GLY A 178 3.38 4.90 28.16
CA GLY A 178 3.24 3.45 28.12
C GLY A 178 4.48 2.71 27.60
N LYS A 179 5.49 3.44 27.10
CA LYS A 179 6.68 2.91 26.43
C LYS A 179 6.30 1.92 25.32
N VAL A 180 5.21 2.21 24.61
CA VAL A 180 4.63 1.35 23.57
C VAL A 180 5.69 1.07 22.51
N GLN A 181 5.88 -0.20 22.19
CA GLN A 181 6.84 -0.66 21.19
C GLN A 181 6.19 -0.83 19.83
N VAL A 182 4.92 -1.23 19.81
CA VAL A 182 4.11 -1.40 18.60
C VAL A 182 2.74 -0.78 18.82
N ALA A 183 2.33 0.10 17.92
CA ALA A 183 0.98 0.66 17.92
C ALA A 183 0.26 0.15 16.68
N ILE A 184 -0.85 -0.55 16.87
CA ILE A 184 -1.70 -1.04 15.78
C ILE A 184 -2.81 -0.01 15.57
N VAL A 185 -2.99 0.46 14.34
CA VAL A 185 -3.95 1.50 13.98
C VAL A 185 -4.74 1.07 12.76
N GLY A 186 -6.05 1.35 12.73
CA GLY A 186 -6.87 1.12 11.55
C GLY A 186 -6.86 2.32 10.60
N ALA A 187 -6.91 2.06 9.29
CA ALA A 187 -7.09 3.08 8.26
C ALA A 187 -8.21 2.65 7.30
N PRO A 188 -9.49 2.98 7.59
CA PRO A 188 -10.63 2.47 6.86
C PRO A 188 -10.89 3.21 5.52
N LEU A 189 -9.87 3.33 4.65
CA LEU A 189 -9.95 4.00 3.35
C LEU A 189 -10.06 2.99 2.20
N ASP A 190 -11.19 2.90 1.48
CA ASP A 190 -11.37 1.97 0.35
C ASP A 190 -11.89 2.63 -0.96
N MET A 191 -11.71 3.95 -1.06
CA MET A 191 -12.13 4.74 -2.21
C MET A 191 -11.29 4.46 -3.47
N GLY A 192 -10.01 4.11 -3.30
CA GLY A 192 -9.05 3.85 -4.37
C GLY A 192 -9.29 2.53 -5.11
N SER A 193 -9.93 1.55 -4.47
CA SER A 193 -10.35 0.29 -5.11
C SER A 193 -11.81 0.31 -5.61
N GLY A 194 -12.54 1.39 -5.33
CA GLY A 194 -13.94 1.57 -5.71
C GLY A 194 -14.92 0.91 -4.74
N TRP A 195 -14.69 1.01 -3.43
CA TRP A 195 -15.58 0.54 -2.35
C TRP A 195 -15.78 -0.97 -2.31
N ARG A 196 -14.70 -1.73 -2.50
CA ARG A 196 -14.72 -3.20 -2.44
C ARG A 196 -14.56 -3.74 -1.02
N ASP A 197 -15.08 -3.00 -0.04
CA ASP A 197 -15.23 -3.38 1.37
C ASP A 197 -13.96 -3.35 2.25
N ALA A 198 -12.80 -3.02 1.70
CA ALA A 198 -11.54 -3.01 2.46
C ALA A 198 -11.55 -2.08 3.70
N LYS A 199 -12.44 -1.08 3.73
CA LYS A 199 -12.65 -0.21 4.90
C LYS A 199 -13.13 -0.92 6.16
N ASN A 200 -13.75 -2.11 6.02
CA ASN A 200 -14.24 -2.90 7.15
C ASN A 200 -13.17 -3.85 7.71
N GLY A 201 -12.02 -3.98 7.04
CA GLY A 201 -10.86 -4.73 7.49
C GLY A 201 -10.41 -4.43 8.94
N PRO A 202 -10.26 -3.17 9.36
CA PRO A 202 -9.84 -2.83 10.72
C PRO A 202 -10.76 -3.42 11.79
N LEU A 203 -12.08 -3.28 11.61
CA LEU A 203 -13.08 -3.80 12.55
C LEU A 203 -13.07 -5.33 12.59
N ALA A 204 -12.94 -5.97 11.44
CA ALA A 204 -12.85 -7.43 11.36
C ALA A 204 -11.61 -7.96 12.08
N LEU A 205 -10.45 -7.31 11.93
CA LEU A 205 -9.23 -7.72 12.60
C LEU A 205 -9.23 -7.44 14.11
N ARG A 206 -9.90 -6.39 14.60
CA ARG A 206 -10.13 -6.25 16.06
C ARG A 206 -10.92 -7.43 16.63
N THR A 207 -11.90 -7.92 15.87
CA THR A 207 -12.69 -9.08 16.28
C THR A 207 -11.88 -10.37 16.23
N ALA A 208 -11.16 -10.62 15.14
CA ALA A 208 -10.33 -11.83 15.00
C ALA A 208 -9.16 -11.87 16.02
N MET A 209 -8.40 -10.78 16.13
CA MET A 209 -7.25 -10.67 17.03
C MET A 209 -7.61 -10.44 18.50
N GLY A 210 -8.77 -9.86 18.79
CA GLY A 210 -9.16 -9.46 20.15
C GLY A 210 -10.23 -10.34 20.80
N ALA A 211 -11.22 -10.80 20.03
CA ALA A 211 -12.35 -11.57 20.56
C ALA A 211 -12.16 -13.08 20.46
N GLN A 212 -11.39 -13.59 19.49
CA GLN A 212 -11.25 -15.02 19.22
C GLN A 212 -9.87 -15.61 19.57
N ALA A 213 -8.81 -14.80 19.63
CA ALA A 213 -7.46 -15.29 19.92
C ALA A 213 -6.57 -14.24 20.63
N PRO A 214 -6.68 -14.05 21.95
CA PRO A 214 -5.61 -13.37 22.68
C PRO A 214 -4.31 -14.15 22.48
N PHE A 215 -3.23 -13.45 22.12
CA PHE A 215 -1.95 -14.06 21.77
C PHE A 215 -1.51 -15.15 22.75
N GLY A 216 -1.05 -16.26 22.19
CA GLY A 216 -0.35 -17.32 22.89
C GLY A 216 1.07 -17.48 22.34
N ASN A 217 1.75 -18.55 22.76
CA ASN A 217 3.07 -18.87 22.22
C ASN A 217 2.98 -19.13 20.71
N ASP A 218 3.72 -18.35 19.91
CA ASP A 218 4.01 -18.70 18.52
C ASP A 218 4.90 -19.94 18.51
N MET A 219 4.40 -21.10 18.08
CA MET A 219 5.15 -22.36 18.18
C MET A 219 6.48 -22.34 17.41
N TYR A 220 6.63 -21.50 16.39
CA TYR A 220 7.87 -21.39 15.64
C TYR A 220 8.98 -20.72 16.45
N SER A 221 8.64 -19.67 17.21
CA SER A 221 9.56 -18.92 18.07
C SER A 221 9.59 -19.39 19.54
N MET A 222 8.51 -20.03 19.99
CA MET A 222 8.11 -20.20 21.39
C MET A 222 8.00 -18.88 22.17
N ILE A 223 7.73 -17.77 21.47
CA ILE A 223 7.52 -16.46 22.06
C ILE A 223 6.03 -16.11 21.98
N ASP A 224 5.47 -15.69 23.11
CA ASP A 224 4.18 -15.00 23.14
C ASP A 224 4.42 -13.49 22.92
N PRO A 225 4.05 -12.93 21.76
CA PRO A 225 4.26 -11.51 21.46
C PRO A 225 3.46 -10.59 22.38
N GLY A 226 2.27 -11.01 22.84
CA GLY A 226 1.44 -10.23 23.76
C GLY A 226 2.08 -10.06 25.15
N ARG A 227 2.99 -10.96 25.52
CA ARG A 227 3.81 -10.85 26.74
C ARG A 227 5.16 -10.21 26.50
N ALA A 228 5.75 -10.43 25.32
CA ALA A 228 7.08 -9.96 25.00
C ALA A 228 7.12 -8.47 24.59
N LEU A 229 6.03 -7.95 24.04
CA LEU A 229 5.94 -6.59 23.51
C LEU A 229 4.92 -5.76 24.26
N ARG A 230 5.19 -4.46 24.41
CA ARG A 230 4.18 -3.47 24.82
C ARG A 230 3.43 -2.99 23.57
N ILE A 231 2.27 -3.57 23.34
CA ILE A 231 1.39 -3.29 22.19
C ILE A 231 0.25 -2.37 22.64
N ALA A 232 -0.17 -1.44 21.78
CA ALA A 232 -1.38 -0.65 21.98
C ALA A 232 -2.25 -0.63 20.72
N ASP A 233 -3.58 -0.63 20.90
CA ASP A 233 -4.53 -0.24 19.85
C ASP A 233 -4.64 1.29 19.86
N TYR A 234 -4.33 1.92 18.72
CA TYR A 234 -4.32 3.37 18.55
C TYR A 234 -5.57 3.89 17.83
N GLY A 235 -6.65 3.10 17.84
CA GLY A 235 -7.92 3.46 17.22
C GLY A 235 -7.86 3.42 15.70
N ASP A 236 -8.77 4.15 15.07
CA ASP A 236 -8.81 4.31 13.62
C ASP A 236 -8.45 5.75 13.24
N ILE A 237 -7.68 5.89 12.17
CA ILE A 237 -7.43 7.17 11.52
C ILE A 237 -8.73 7.60 10.85
N ALA A 238 -9.18 8.83 11.12
CA ALA A 238 -10.31 9.40 10.41
C ALA A 238 -9.98 9.56 8.92
N VAL A 239 -10.94 9.31 8.05
CA VAL A 239 -10.77 9.43 6.59
C VAL A 239 -11.92 10.22 5.99
N ASP A 240 -11.68 10.84 4.84
CA ASP A 240 -12.73 11.39 4.01
C ASP A 240 -13.32 10.28 3.14
N ASN A 241 -14.53 9.84 3.50
CA ASN A 241 -15.29 8.81 2.78
C ASN A 241 -15.69 9.22 1.35
N LEU A 242 -15.30 10.39 0.86
CA LEU A 242 -15.53 10.82 -0.52
C LEU A 242 -14.22 11.15 -1.27
N SER A 243 -13.06 11.05 -0.64
CA SER A 243 -11.79 11.40 -1.29
C SER A 243 -10.59 10.69 -0.69
N THR A 244 -9.93 9.89 -1.54
CA THR A 244 -8.61 9.32 -1.27
C THR A 244 -7.58 10.43 -1.07
N GLU A 245 -7.58 11.44 -1.94
CA GLU A 245 -6.59 12.53 -1.97
C GLU A 245 -6.55 13.34 -0.67
N ARG A 246 -7.73 13.55 -0.06
CA ARG A 246 -7.84 14.25 1.22
C ARG A 246 -7.46 13.35 2.39
N SER A 247 -7.78 12.06 2.29
CA SER A 247 -7.50 11.06 3.33
C SER A 247 -6.00 10.79 3.48
N VAL A 248 -5.27 10.60 2.38
CA VAL A 248 -3.84 10.22 2.41
C VAL A 248 -2.98 11.23 3.18
N VAL A 249 -3.31 12.53 3.12
CA VAL A 249 -2.58 13.57 3.87
C VAL A 249 -2.72 13.37 5.38
N HIS A 250 -3.93 13.08 5.85
CA HIS A 250 -4.17 12.87 7.28
C HIS A 250 -3.60 11.53 7.75
N VAL A 251 -3.75 10.47 6.95
CA VAL A 251 -3.12 9.15 7.21
C VAL A 251 -1.62 9.30 7.40
N ARG A 252 -0.92 9.94 6.45
CA ARG A 252 0.51 10.20 6.54
C ARG A 252 0.91 10.90 7.84
N GLN A 253 0.12 11.89 8.28
CA GLN A 253 0.38 12.61 9.53
C GLN A 253 0.26 11.69 10.76
N ARG A 254 -0.79 10.87 10.82
CA ARG A 254 -1.06 9.95 11.95
C ARG A 254 -0.04 8.81 12.03
N VAL A 255 0.34 8.24 10.89
CA VAL A 255 1.38 7.19 10.85
C VAL A 255 2.74 7.76 11.25
N ALA A 256 3.09 8.98 10.79
CA ALA A 256 4.32 9.65 11.20
C ALA A 256 4.32 10.01 12.70
N GLU A 257 3.17 10.36 13.27
CA GLU A 257 3.00 10.62 14.70
C GLU A 257 3.37 9.40 15.56
N ILE A 258 2.87 8.23 15.20
CA ILE A 258 3.19 6.96 15.89
C ILE A 258 4.71 6.71 15.87
N ALA A 259 5.33 6.81 14.69
CA ALA A 259 6.76 6.61 14.53
C ALA A 259 7.59 7.64 15.32
N ARG A 260 7.19 8.92 15.34
CA ARG A 260 7.83 9.97 16.16
C ARG A 260 7.68 9.75 17.66
N ALA A 261 6.63 9.05 18.09
CA ALA A 261 6.47 8.63 19.48
C ALA A 261 7.42 7.48 19.87
N GLY A 262 8.12 6.87 18.91
CA GLY A 262 9.07 5.78 19.12
C GLY A 262 8.46 4.38 19.04
N ALA A 263 7.20 4.27 18.61
CA ALA A 263 6.53 2.99 18.37
C ALA A 263 6.60 2.60 16.88
N ILE A 264 6.57 1.29 16.61
CA ILE A 264 6.41 0.76 15.26
C ILE A 264 4.92 0.82 14.89
N PRO A 265 4.50 1.60 13.87
CA PRO A 265 3.14 1.54 13.36
C PRO A 265 2.87 0.22 12.63
N ILE A 266 1.77 -0.43 12.97
CA ILE A 266 1.15 -1.47 12.15
C ILE A 266 -0.21 -0.92 11.71
N VAL A 267 -0.32 -0.58 10.43
CA VAL A 267 -1.54 -0.05 9.82
C VAL A 267 -2.38 -1.23 9.31
N ILE A 268 -3.65 -1.26 9.67
CA ILE A 268 -4.58 -2.30 9.25
C ILE A 268 -5.69 -1.71 8.40
N GLY A 269 -5.99 -2.38 7.30
CA GLY A 269 -7.19 -2.19 6.51
C GLY A 269 -7.09 -1.06 5.50
N GLY A 270 -8.23 -0.80 4.84
CA GLY A 270 -8.29 0.00 3.64
C GLY A 270 -7.72 -0.72 2.42
N ASP A 271 -7.86 -0.08 1.27
CA ASP A 271 -7.25 -0.53 0.02
C ASP A 271 -5.78 -0.12 -0.07
N HIS A 272 -5.08 -0.64 -1.08
CA HIS A 272 -3.63 -0.43 -1.20
C HIS A 272 -3.21 1.03 -1.51
N SER A 273 -4.16 1.96 -1.70
CA SER A 273 -3.79 3.39 -1.80
C SER A 273 -3.09 3.91 -0.54
N LEU A 274 -3.20 3.19 0.58
CA LEU A 274 -2.57 3.49 1.86
C LEU A 274 -1.05 3.27 1.90
N GLU A 275 -0.47 2.41 1.05
CA GLU A 275 0.99 2.25 1.07
C GLU A 275 1.67 3.61 0.80
N TYR A 276 1.11 4.42 -0.11
CA TYR A 276 1.68 5.73 -0.42
C TYR A 276 1.84 6.64 0.82
N PRO A 277 0.76 7.01 1.55
CA PRO A 277 0.90 7.84 2.74
C PRO A 277 1.69 7.16 3.86
N ASP A 278 1.61 5.85 4.00
CA ASP A 278 2.27 5.12 5.10
C ASP A 278 3.79 5.10 4.92
N VAL A 279 4.26 4.80 3.71
CA VAL A 279 5.69 4.84 3.38
C VAL A 279 6.19 6.29 3.35
N ALA A 280 5.39 7.23 2.82
CA ALA A 280 5.75 8.65 2.82
C ALA A 280 5.88 9.19 4.26
N ALA A 281 5.08 8.70 5.21
CA ALA A 281 5.20 9.03 6.63
C ALA A 281 6.55 8.57 7.20
N MET A 282 7.01 7.37 6.84
CA MET A 282 8.33 6.90 7.26
C MET A 282 9.45 7.75 6.65
N ALA A 283 9.30 8.18 5.40
CA ALA A 283 10.24 9.12 4.78
C ALA A 283 10.27 10.49 5.48
N ASP A 284 9.15 10.96 6.05
CA ASP A 284 9.11 12.20 6.85
C ASP A 284 9.84 12.08 8.19
N VAL A 285 9.87 10.88 8.77
CA VAL A 285 10.50 10.62 10.06
C VAL A 285 11.98 10.30 9.90
N TYR A 286 12.34 9.47 8.92
CA TYR A 286 13.69 8.93 8.76
C TYR A 286 14.48 9.54 7.60
N GLY A 287 13.83 10.29 6.71
CA GLY A 287 14.40 10.92 5.53
C GLY A 287 14.09 10.17 4.23
N LYS A 288 13.86 10.93 3.15
CA LYS A 288 13.64 10.39 1.79
C LYS A 288 14.79 9.46 1.35
N GLY A 289 14.43 8.31 0.76
CA GLY A 289 15.38 7.31 0.27
C GLY A 289 16.15 6.56 1.37
N LYS A 290 15.81 6.74 2.65
CA LYS A 290 16.42 6.04 3.81
C LYS A 290 15.60 4.86 4.32
N VAL A 291 14.42 4.66 3.75
CA VAL A 291 13.52 3.54 4.01
C VAL A 291 13.50 2.67 2.74
N GLY A 292 13.45 1.36 2.92
CA GLY A 292 13.15 0.42 1.85
C GLY A 292 11.85 -0.29 2.15
N VAL A 293 11.30 -0.92 1.12
CA VAL A 293 9.99 -1.56 1.15
C VAL A 293 10.10 -2.99 0.66
N VAL A 294 9.49 -3.93 1.38
CA VAL A 294 9.09 -5.22 0.81
C VAL A 294 7.58 -5.21 0.65
N HIS A 295 7.14 -5.38 -0.58
CA HIS A 295 5.76 -5.31 -1.01
C HIS A 295 5.29 -6.69 -1.46
N PHE A 296 4.35 -7.27 -0.72
CA PHE A 296 3.72 -8.52 -1.06
C PHE A 296 2.37 -8.24 -1.71
N ASP A 297 2.23 -8.64 -2.97
CA ASP A 297 1.04 -8.34 -3.77
C ASP A 297 0.99 -9.24 -5.01
N SER A 298 -0.21 -9.56 -5.48
CA SER A 298 -0.41 -10.17 -6.78
C SER A 298 -0.29 -9.17 -7.94
N HIS A 299 -0.49 -7.89 -7.67
CA HIS A 299 -0.40 -6.73 -8.56
C HIS A 299 0.92 -5.96 -8.35
N TYR A 300 1.25 -5.12 -9.34
CA TYR A 300 2.52 -4.38 -9.36
C TYR A 300 2.37 -2.95 -8.86
N ASP A 301 1.14 -2.44 -8.82
CA ASP A 301 0.72 -1.16 -8.21
C ASP A 301 1.56 0.07 -8.56
N ALA A 302 2.19 0.00 -9.74
CA ALA A 302 3.03 1.03 -10.32
C ALA A 302 2.42 1.64 -11.59
N ALA A 303 1.09 1.60 -11.72
CA ALA A 303 0.42 2.24 -12.86
C ALA A 303 0.63 3.76 -12.79
N SER A 304 0.96 4.39 -13.91
CA SER A 304 1.36 5.80 -13.95
C SER A 304 0.40 6.69 -14.73
N ASP A 305 -0.57 6.09 -15.41
CA ASP A 305 -1.40 6.70 -16.46
C ASP A 305 -2.90 6.52 -16.22
N ARG A 306 -3.30 6.27 -14.97
CA ARG A 306 -4.71 6.21 -14.58
C ARG A 306 -5.35 7.60 -14.54
N VAL A 307 -6.68 7.61 -14.59
CA VAL A 307 -7.50 8.84 -14.60
C VAL A 307 -7.41 9.57 -13.26
N HIS A 308 -7.47 8.81 -12.17
CA HIS A 308 -7.17 9.31 -10.84
C HIS A 308 -5.68 9.18 -10.60
N LEU A 309 -5.13 10.08 -9.77
CA LEU A 309 -3.70 10.07 -9.44
C LEU A 309 -3.41 9.26 -8.17
N LEU A 310 -4.41 9.05 -7.33
CA LEU A 310 -4.32 8.31 -6.08
C LEU A 310 -5.43 7.25 -6.07
N ASP A 311 -5.05 6.04 -6.42
CA ASP A 311 -5.89 4.85 -6.34
C ASP A 311 -5.04 3.65 -5.93
N HIS A 312 -5.68 2.52 -5.66
CA HIS A 312 -4.98 1.36 -5.11
C HIS A 312 -3.93 0.77 -6.05
N GLY A 313 -4.01 0.99 -7.38
CA GLY A 313 -3.06 0.44 -8.35
C GLY A 313 -1.90 1.37 -8.71
N GLN A 314 -1.68 2.47 -7.97
CA GLN A 314 -0.60 3.43 -8.20
C GLN A 314 0.35 3.74 -7.01
N PRO A 315 0.20 3.21 -5.79
CA PRO A 315 1.01 3.64 -4.64
C PRO A 315 2.51 3.45 -4.89
N VAL A 316 2.93 2.34 -5.51
CA VAL A 316 4.33 2.04 -5.81
C VAL A 316 4.93 3.08 -6.75
N TYR A 317 4.17 3.47 -7.79
CA TYR A 317 4.59 4.54 -8.69
C TYR A 317 4.79 5.85 -7.92
N ARG A 318 3.85 6.22 -7.05
CA ARG A 318 3.90 7.48 -6.27
C ARG A 318 5.10 7.53 -5.33
N VAL A 319 5.29 6.46 -4.55
CA VAL A 319 6.38 6.34 -3.58
C VAL A 319 7.75 6.48 -4.25
N ILE A 320 7.93 5.85 -5.41
CA ILE A 320 9.20 5.92 -6.17
C ILE A 320 9.34 7.26 -6.89
N HIS A 321 8.29 7.72 -7.59
CA HIS A 321 8.32 8.93 -8.41
C HIS A 321 8.61 10.18 -7.57
N GLU A 322 8.06 10.28 -6.36
CA GLU A 322 8.30 11.39 -5.43
C GLU A 322 9.58 11.21 -4.59
N GLY A 323 10.33 10.12 -4.81
CA GLY A 323 11.59 9.83 -4.15
C GLY A 323 11.46 9.52 -2.66
N HIS A 324 10.27 9.11 -2.19
CA HIS A 324 10.13 8.62 -0.81
C HIS A 324 10.99 7.37 -0.59
N VAL A 325 10.98 6.46 -1.56
CA VAL A 325 11.83 5.27 -1.61
C VAL A 325 12.59 5.26 -2.94
N LEU A 326 13.86 4.84 -2.91
CA LEU A 326 14.63 4.61 -4.13
C LEU A 326 14.24 3.24 -4.69
N GLY A 327 14.04 3.10 -6.01
CA GLY A 327 13.61 1.81 -6.60
C GLY A 327 14.53 0.64 -6.22
N LYS A 328 15.86 0.85 -6.14
CA LYS A 328 16.81 -0.16 -5.65
C LYS A 328 16.59 -0.67 -4.21
N ASN A 329 15.81 0.04 -3.41
CA ASN A 329 15.41 -0.31 -2.05
C ASN A 329 13.98 -0.87 -1.98
N TYR A 330 13.37 -1.18 -3.13
CA TYR A 330 12.00 -1.66 -3.24
C TYR A 330 11.99 -3.08 -3.83
N VAL A 331 11.42 -4.02 -3.08
CA VAL A 331 11.30 -5.44 -3.46
C VAL A 331 9.82 -5.80 -3.57
N GLN A 332 9.40 -6.35 -4.70
CA GLN A 332 8.04 -6.91 -4.87
C GLN A 332 8.07 -8.43 -4.85
N VAL A 333 7.06 -9.05 -4.25
CA VAL A 333 6.95 -10.52 -4.15
C VAL A 333 5.52 -10.95 -4.43
N GLY A 334 5.34 -11.93 -5.33
CA GLY A 334 4.04 -12.58 -5.60
C GLY A 334 3.32 -12.11 -6.87
N LEU A 335 3.96 -11.24 -7.67
CA LEU A 335 3.38 -10.67 -8.89
C LEU A 335 2.90 -11.75 -9.87
N ARG A 336 1.61 -11.71 -10.22
CA ARG A 336 0.99 -12.69 -11.13
C ARG A 336 -0.31 -12.23 -11.80
N ALA A 337 -0.80 -11.04 -11.48
CA ALA A 337 -2.01 -10.48 -12.06
C ALA A 337 -1.86 -10.17 -13.57
N ARG A 338 -2.87 -9.50 -14.15
CA ARG A 338 -2.83 -9.03 -15.55
C ARG A 338 -1.90 -7.80 -15.67
N GLY A 339 -0.60 -8.03 -15.59
CA GLY A 339 0.47 -7.03 -15.65
C GLY A 339 1.66 -7.42 -14.76
N PRO A 340 2.78 -6.68 -14.77
CA PRO A 340 3.05 -5.50 -15.59
C PRO A 340 3.14 -5.77 -17.10
N ASP A 341 2.95 -4.74 -17.92
CA ASP A 341 3.29 -4.80 -19.35
C ASP A 341 4.80 -4.60 -19.58
N ILE A 342 5.24 -4.70 -20.84
CA ILE A 342 6.67 -4.61 -21.20
C ILE A 342 7.28 -3.28 -20.78
N ASP A 343 6.57 -2.17 -20.99
CA ASP A 343 7.12 -0.84 -20.72
C ASP A 343 7.14 -0.54 -19.21
N THR A 344 6.16 -1.05 -18.46
CA THR A 344 6.18 -1.00 -17.00
C THR A 344 7.34 -1.83 -16.45
N PHE A 345 7.59 -3.04 -16.97
CA PHE A 345 8.79 -3.81 -16.59
C PHE A 345 10.09 -3.07 -16.89
N LYS A 346 10.20 -2.38 -18.03
CA LYS A 346 11.38 -1.55 -18.33
C LYS A 346 11.51 -0.44 -17.30
N TRP A 347 10.44 0.30 -17.02
CA TRP A 347 10.46 1.36 -16.04
C TRP A 347 10.89 0.86 -14.66
N MET A 348 10.30 -0.24 -14.16
CA MET A 348 10.68 -0.84 -12.87
C MET A 348 12.16 -1.17 -12.81
N ARG A 349 12.72 -1.76 -13.89
CA ARG A 349 14.16 -2.07 -13.99
C ARG A 349 15.03 -0.83 -14.08
N GLU A 350 14.60 0.21 -14.79
CA GLU A 350 15.29 1.51 -14.87
C GLU A 350 15.36 2.20 -13.51
N GLN A 351 14.31 2.06 -12.68
CA GLN A 351 14.33 2.53 -11.29
C GLN A 351 15.19 1.65 -10.37
N GLY A 352 15.60 0.46 -10.83
CA GLY A 352 16.40 -0.51 -10.08
C GLY A 352 15.59 -1.40 -9.14
N MET A 353 14.27 -1.48 -9.30
CA MET A 353 13.40 -2.31 -8.47
C MET A 353 13.76 -3.80 -8.57
N GLN A 354 13.63 -4.49 -7.45
CA GLN A 354 13.64 -5.94 -7.39
C GLN A 354 12.19 -6.44 -7.40
N TYR A 355 11.93 -7.52 -8.13
CA TYR A 355 10.60 -8.12 -8.17
C TYR A 355 10.72 -9.63 -8.36
N HIS A 356 9.85 -10.35 -7.67
CA HIS A 356 9.76 -11.80 -7.67
C HIS A 356 8.34 -12.20 -8.06
N THR A 357 8.18 -12.53 -9.34
CA THR A 357 6.89 -12.97 -9.89
C THR A 357 6.63 -14.43 -9.50
N MET A 358 5.38 -14.89 -9.57
CA MET A 358 5.11 -16.32 -9.43
C MET A 358 5.82 -17.14 -10.51
N VAL A 359 6.00 -16.60 -11.74
CA VAL A 359 6.80 -17.25 -12.79
C VAL A 359 8.23 -17.55 -12.34
N GLU A 360 8.83 -16.69 -11.51
CA GLU A 360 10.14 -16.97 -10.92
C GLU A 360 10.06 -18.06 -9.86
N VAL A 361 9.02 -18.06 -9.02
CA VAL A 361 8.76 -19.12 -8.04
C VAL A 361 8.60 -20.48 -8.73
N GLU A 362 7.86 -20.57 -9.84
CA GLU A 362 7.75 -21.78 -10.66
C GLU A 362 9.11 -22.25 -11.20
N LYS A 363 10.00 -21.32 -11.56
CA LYS A 363 11.30 -21.63 -12.17
C LYS A 363 12.38 -22.00 -11.14
N SER A 364 12.43 -21.28 -10.03
CA SER A 364 13.51 -21.29 -9.05
C SER A 364 13.14 -21.98 -7.73
N GLY A 365 11.85 -22.19 -7.48
CA GLY A 365 11.30 -22.66 -6.21
C GLY A 365 11.14 -21.54 -5.19
N TRP A 366 10.11 -21.67 -4.35
CA TRP A 366 9.77 -20.70 -3.32
C TRP A 366 10.93 -20.42 -2.35
N ASP A 367 11.61 -21.46 -1.87
CA ASP A 367 12.66 -21.31 -0.84
C ASP A 367 13.80 -20.40 -1.30
N LYS A 368 14.19 -20.51 -2.57
CA LYS A 368 15.24 -19.67 -3.16
C LYS A 368 14.76 -18.22 -3.31
N VAL A 369 13.57 -18.02 -3.86
CA VAL A 369 12.97 -16.68 -4.04
C VAL A 369 12.82 -15.96 -2.71
N MET A 370 12.34 -16.67 -1.68
CA MET A 370 12.22 -16.12 -0.33
C MET A 370 13.58 -15.70 0.24
N GLU A 371 14.64 -16.50 0.05
CA GLU A 371 15.98 -16.15 0.52
C GLU A 371 16.52 -14.90 -0.19
N GLU A 372 16.30 -14.79 -1.50
CA GLU A 372 16.66 -13.62 -2.30
C GLU A 372 15.91 -12.37 -1.82
N ALA A 373 14.59 -12.45 -1.66
CA ALA A 373 13.76 -11.33 -1.18
C ALA A 373 14.20 -10.83 0.22
N VAL A 374 14.48 -11.74 1.17
CA VAL A 374 14.96 -11.36 2.52
C VAL A 374 16.36 -10.75 2.45
N SER A 375 17.25 -11.31 1.63
CA SER A 375 18.61 -10.77 1.43
C SER A 375 18.58 -9.36 0.84
N GLU A 376 17.73 -9.14 -0.16
CA GLU A 376 17.53 -7.86 -0.82
C GLU A 376 16.96 -6.79 0.11
N ALA A 377 15.96 -7.17 0.93
CA ALA A 377 15.40 -6.33 1.98
C ALA A 377 16.45 -5.85 2.98
N ARG A 378 17.43 -6.71 3.32
CA ARG A 378 18.53 -6.41 4.26
C ARG A 378 19.66 -5.59 3.65
N ARG A 379 19.92 -5.76 2.34
CA ARG A 379 21.12 -5.23 1.68
C ARG A 379 21.07 -3.72 1.44
N ASN A 380 19.90 -3.20 1.10
CA ASN A 380 19.78 -1.86 0.52
C ASN A 380 19.43 -0.76 1.54
N THR A 381 18.87 -1.13 2.70
CA THR A 381 18.42 -0.21 3.74
C THR A 381 18.55 -0.84 5.14
N ASP A 382 18.73 0.00 6.16
CA ASP A 382 18.64 -0.39 7.58
C ASP A 382 17.21 -0.24 8.14
N LYS A 383 16.29 0.35 7.38
CA LYS A 383 14.91 0.61 7.83
C LYS A 383 13.95 0.07 6.79
N LEU A 384 13.12 -0.87 7.22
CA LEU A 384 12.23 -1.58 6.32
C LEU A 384 10.76 -1.29 6.67
N TRP A 385 9.99 -0.90 5.67
CA TRP A 385 8.54 -0.99 5.70
C TRP A 385 8.11 -2.29 5.01
N ILE A 386 7.16 -3.00 5.60
CA ILE A 386 6.53 -4.16 4.95
C ILE A 386 5.14 -3.73 4.53
N SER A 387 4.87 -3.72 3.23
CA SER A 387 3.52 -3.55 2.73
C SER A 387 2.98 -4.91 2.32
N PHE A 388 1.86 -5.33 2.90
CA PHE A 388 1.32 -6.66 2.69
C PHE A 388 -0.14 -6.58 2.22
N ASP A 389 -0.33 -6.68 0.91
CA ASP A 389 -1.62 -6.94 0.29
C ASP A 389 -1.99 -8.41 0.50
N ILE A 390 -3.15 -8.67 1.11
CA ILE A 390 -3.61 -10.04 1.32
C ILE A 390 -3.94 -10.78 0.02
N ASP A 391 -4.12 -10.09 -1.09
CA ASP A 391 -4.40 -10.68 -2.40
C ASP A 391 -3.18 -11.39 -3.01
N VAL A 392 -1.98 -11.20 -2.44
CA VAL A 392 -0.79 -12.00 -2.72
C VAL A 392 -1.03 -13.49 -2.42
N LEU A 393 -1.91 -13.79 -1.46
CA LEU A 393 -2.26 -15.15 -1.07
C LEU A 393 -3.24 -15.76 -2.06
N ASP A 394 -3.19 -17.08 -2.18
CA ASP A 394 -4.15 -17.78 -3.02
C ASP A 394 -5.58 -17.59 -2.48
N PRO A 395 -6.60 -17.39 -3.34
CA PRO A 395 -8.00 -17.31 -2.93
C PRO A 395 -8.52 -18.55 -2.18
N ALA A 396 -7.82 -19.68 -2.27
CA ALA A 396 -8.04 -20.85 -1.42
C ALA A 396 -7.81 -20.54 0.08
N PHE A 397 -7.08 -19.49 0.43
CA PHE A 397 -6.84 -19.02 1.80
C PHE A 397 -7.47 -17.65 2.08
N MET A 398 -7.42 -16.72 1.13
CA MET A 398 -7.95 -15.35 1.27
C MET A 398 -9.02 -15.07 0.22
N VAL A 399 -10.29 -15.28 0.56
CA VAL A 399 -11.40 -15.01 -0.37
C VAL A 399 -11.86 -13.55 -0.29
N GLY A 400 -11.76 -12.94 0.89
CA GLY A 400 -12.23 -11.59 1.15
C GLY A 400 -11.24 -10.51 0.75
N THR A 401 -11.04 -10.31 -0.55
CA THR A 401 -10.27 -9.20 -1.13
C THR A 401 -10.96 -8.66 -2.38
N GLY A 402 -10.71 -7.39 -2.73
CA GLY A 402 -11.32 -6.74 -3.88
C GLY A 402 -10.84 -7.25 -5.25
N THR A 403 -9.64 -7.82 -5.33
CA THR A 403 -8.97 -8.25 -6.58
C THR A 403 -8.29 -9.62 -6.46
N PRO A 404 -9.02 -10.71 -6.14
CA PRO A 404 -8.40 -12.01 -5.94
C PRO A 404 -7.74 -12.55 -7.22
N VAL A 405 -6.51 -13.06 -7.12
CA VAL A 405 -5.78 -13.68 -8.23
C VAL A 405 -5.36 -15.11 -7.86
N PRO A 406 -5.72 -16.16 -8.63
CA PRO A 406 -5.33 -17.54 -8.30
C PRO A 406 -3.83 -17.80 -8.52
N GLY A 407 -3.32 -18.89 -7.93
CA GLY A 407 -1.91 -19.30 -8.02
C GLY A 407 -1.00 -18.48 -7.10
N GLY A 408 -1.51 -18.09 -5.93
CA GLY A 408 -0.81 -17.24 -4.98
C GLY A 408 -0.05 -18.02 -3.91
N LEU A 409 0.46 -17.27 -2.93
CA LEU A 409 1.16 -17.85 -1.78
C LEU A 409 0.19 -18.63 -0.88
N THR A 410 0.71 -19.67 -0.25
CA THR A 410 0.02 -20.35 0.84
C THR A 410 0.23 -19.61 2.16
N MET A 411 -0.67 -19.81 3.13
CA MET A 411 -0.50 -19.27 4.48
C MET A 411 0.79 -19.75 5.17
N ARG A 412 1.27 -20.94 4.84
CA ARG A 412 2.51 -21.49 5.40
C ARG A 412 3.71 -20.66 4.97
N GLU A 413 3.75 -20.30 3.69
CA GLU A 413 4.82 -19.51 3.08
C GLU A 413 4.78 -18.07 3.58
N ALA A 414 3.60 -17.45 3.59
CA ALA A 414 3.42 -16.07 4.03
C ALA A 414 3.77 -15.85 5.51
N GLN A 415 3.31 -16.73 6.42
CA GLN A 415 3.66 -16.62 7.84
C GLN A 415 5.17 -16.82 8.07
N GLN A 416 5.81 -17.70 7.31
CA GLN A 416 7.25 -17.93 7.41
C GLN A 416 8.02 -16.68 6.99
N ILE A 417 7.75 -16.13 5.80
CA ILE A 417 8.50 -14.97 5.30
C ILE A 417 8.22 -13.72 6.13
N MET A 418 6.98 -13.50 6.60
CA MET A 418 6.62 -12.39 7.49
C MET A 418 7.44 -12.42 8.78
N ARG A 419 7.50 -13.58 9.46
CA ARG A 419 8.29 -13.76 10.69
C ARG A 419 9.77 -13.52 10.43
N ARG A 420 10.30 -14.04 9.31
CA ARG A 420 11.71 -13.85 8.91
C ARG A 420 12.04 -12.39 8.67
N LEU A 421 11.25 -11.67 7.89
CA LEU A 421 11.48 -10.24 7.64
C LEU A 421 11.51 -9.46 8.96
N CYS A 422 10.54 -9.68 9.83
CA CYS A 422 10.45 -8.96 11.11
C CYS A 422 11.57 -9.32 12.10
N ALA A 423 12.07 -10.56 12.06
CA ALA A 423 13.19 -11.00 12.90
C ALA A 423 14.56 -10.55 12.35
N GLU A 424 14.79 -10.75 11.06
CA GLU A 424 16.10 -10.58 10.42
C GLU A 424 16.38 -9.13 10.00
N THR A 425 15.35 -8.30 9.84
CA THR A 425 15.48 -6.88 9.44
C THR A 425 15.03 -5.93 10.56
N ASN A 426 15.41 -4.67 10.46
CA ASN A 426 14.90 -3.62 11.34
C ASN A 426 13.68 -2.96 10.70
N ILE A 427 12.50 -3.51 10.99
CA ILE A 427 11.25 -2.94 10.50
C ILE A 427 10.95 -1.62 11.23
N VAL A 428 10.50 -0.63 10.46
CA VAL A 428 10.03 0.67 10.98
C VAL A 428 8.52 0.81 10.89
N GLY A 429 7.83 -0.17 10.31
CA GLY A 429 6.38 -0.30 10.30
C GLY A 429 5.92 -1.33 9.27
N MET A 430 4.61 -1.55 9.25
CA MET A 430 3.94 -2.45 8.32
C MET A 430 2.54 -1.94 8.00
N ASP A 431 2.04 -2.19 6.80
CA ASP A 431 0.61 -2.19 6.50
C ASP A 431 0.13 -3.61 6.13
N LEU A 432 -1.14 -3.89 6.46
CA LEU A 432 -1.88 -5.05 5.99
C LEU A 432 -3.20 -4.57 5.37
N VAL A 433 -3.29 -4.64 4.05
CA VAL A 433 -4.33 -3.96 3.26
C VAL A 433 -5.21 -4.95 2.48
N GLU A 434 -6.26 -4.43 1.86
CA GLU A 434 -7.24 -5.15 1.00
C GLU A 434 -8.06 -6.24 1.71
N VAL A 435 -8.14 -6.19 3.05
CA VAL A 435 -9.01 -7.07 3.84
C VAL A 435 -10.47 -6.65 3.69
N ALA A 436 -11.23 -7.38 2.87
CA ALA A 436 -12.64 -7.14 2.55
C ALA A 436 -13.55 -8.21 3.20
N PRO A 437 -13.87 -8.08 4.51
CA PRO A 437 -14.57 -9.11 5.26
C PRO A 437 -15.98 -9.45 4.74
N TYR A 438 -16.71 -8.53 4.11
CA TYR A 438 -18.06 -8.79 3.59
C TYR A 438 -18.05 -9.66 2.33
N LEU A 439 -16.89 -9.81 1.69
CA LEU A 439 -16.69 -10.76 0.60
C LEU A 439 -16.36 -12.18 1.11
N ASP A 440 -16.22 -12.36 2.42
CA ASP A 440 -15.94 -13.64 3.07
C ASP A 440 -17.03 -14.05 4.07
N THR A 441 -17.84 -15.02 3.68
CA THR A 441 -18.91 -15.57 4.52
C THR A 441 -18.41 -16.55 5.61
N THR A 442 -17.11 -16.84 5.64
CA THR A 442 -16.51 -17.91 6.46
C THR A 442 -15.53 -17.42 7.51
N TYR A 443 -15.37 -16.10 7.70
CA TYR A 443 -14.40 -15.42 8.58
C TYR A 443 -12.91 -15.75 8.34
N ARG A 444 -12.58 -16.62 7.38
CA ARG A 444 -11.25 -17.16 7.11
C ARG A 444 -10.22 -16.08 6.79
N THR A 445 -10.63 -15.04 6.08
CA THR A 445 -9.78 -13.94 5.64
C THR A 445 -9.34 -13.11 6.83
N ALA A 446 -10.27 -12.76 7.73
CA ALA A 446 -9.95 -12.03 8.95
C ALA A 446 -9.05 -12.86 9.88
N GLU A 447 -9.32 -14.16 10.01
CA GLU A 447 -8.52 -15.08 10.83
C GLU A 447 -7.09 -15.24 10.28
N ASN A 448 -6.94 -15.53 8.99
CA ASN A 448 -5.64 -15.67 8.36
C ASN A 448 -4.83 -14.36 8.43
N SER A 449 -5.51 -13.21 8.30
CA SER A 449 -4.90 -11.89 8.43
C SER A 449 -4.37 -11.66 9.85
N ALA A 450 -5.14 -12.05 10.87
CA ALA A 450 -4.70 -12.03 12.27
C ALA A 450 -3.44 -12.89 12.49
N PHE A 451 -3.36 -14.08 11.88
CA PHE A 451 -2.17 -14.93 11.96
C PHE A 451 -0.93 -14.30 11.30
N LEU A 452 -1.09 -13.51 10.23
CA LEU A 452 0.02 -12.76 9.62
C LEU A 452 0.53 -11.66 10.54
N VAL A 453 -0.36 -10.87 11.13
CA VAL A 453 0.02 -9.84 12.10
C VAL A 453 0.70 -10.48 13.31
N ASN A 454 0.20 -11.62 13.78
CA ASN A 454 0.86 -12.38 14.86
C ASN A 454 2.27 -12.85 14.45
N ALA A 455 2.47 -13.33 13.22
CA ALA A 455 3.78 -13.71 12.71
C ALA A 455 4.76 -12.51 12.65
N CYS A 456 4.27 -11.33 12.25
CA CYS A 456 5.02 -10.08 12.30
C CYS A 456 5.45 -9.75 13.74
N LEU A 457 4.50 -9.72 14.68
CA LEU A 457 4.77 -9.41 16.08
C LEU A 457 5.73 -10.42 16.73
N ALA A 458 5.58 -11.71 16.42
CA ALA A 458 6.51 -12.75 16.86
C ALA A 458 7.93 -12.48 16.33
N GLY A 459 8.07 -12.12 15.05
CA GLY A 459 9.36 -11.73 14.46
C GLY A 459 9.97 -10.49 15.12
N VAL A 460 9.18 -9.45 15.39
CA VAL A 460 9.64 -8.26 16.15
C VAL A 460 10.16 -8.66 17.54
N ALA A 461 9.43 -9.53 18.24
CA ALA A 461 9.85 -10.03 19.54
C ALA A 461 11.10 -10.92 19.47
N MET A 462 11.22 -11.76 18.44
CA MET A 462 12.43 -12.55 18.15
C MET A 462 13.64 -11.64 17.99
N ARG A 463 13.52 -10.55 17.21
CA ARG A 463 14.59 -9.57 17.02
C ARG A 463 15.04 -8.94 18.34
N GLN A 464 14.09 -8.52 19.18
CA GLN A 464 14.42 -7.94 20.51
C GLN A 464 15.17 -8.93 21.41
N LYS A 465 14.94 -10.23 21.24
CA LYS A 465 15.65 -11.30 21.95
C LYS A 465 16.93 -11.77 21.25
N GLY A 466 17.33 -11.17 20.13
CA GLY A 466 18.53 -11.54 19.37
C GLY A 466 18.39 -12.81 18.53
N LEU A 467 17.16 -13.30 18.30
CA LEU A 467 16.87 -14.47 17.47
C LEU A 467 16.73 -14.05 15.99
N THR A 468 17.83 -13.59 15.41
CA THR A 468 17.85 -13.01 14.05
C THR A 468 18.56 -13.91 13.04
N GLN A 469 18.82 -15.17 13.39
CA GLN A 469 19.48 -16.10 12.48
C GLN A 469 18.52 -16.46 11.33
N PRO A 470 19.01 -16.57 10.08
CA PRO A 470 18.18 -17.01 8.97
C PRO A 470 17.47 -18.33 9.28
N HIS A 471 16.16 -18.38 9.02
CA HIS A 471 15.32 -19.57 9.25
C HIS A 471 15.35 -20.11 10.69
N TRP A 472 15.50 -19.23 11.69
CA TRP A 472 15.46 -19.68 13.07
C TRP A 472 14.11 -20.35 13.39
N LEU A 473 14.20 -21.56 13.95
CA LEU A 473 13.07 -22.31 14.50
C LEU A 473 13.42 -22.76 15.90
N SER A 474 12.43 -22.75 16.79
CA SER A 474 12.64 -23.16 18.18
C SER A 474 13.02 -24.64 18.22
N PRO A 475 14.15 -24.99 18.86
CA PRO A 475 14.50 -26.40 19.07
C PRO A 475 13.42 -27.18 19.82
N LEU A 476 12.64 -26.50 20.67
CA LEU A 476 11.61 -27.12 21.50
C LEU A 476 10.42 -27.61 20.67
N SER A 477 10.02 -26.86 19.65
CA SER A 477 8.90 -27.22 18.77
C SER A 477 9.34 -27.95 17.50
N SER A 478 10.62 -27.88 17.13
CA SER A 478 11.14 -28.53 15.92
C SER A 478 11.35 -30.05 16.10
N SER A 479 11.42 -30.56 17.33
CA SER A 479 11.56 -31.99 17.59
C SER A 479 11.07 -32.39 18.98
N TYR A 480 10.20 -33.39 19.06
CA TYR A 480 9.75 -33.99 20.34
C TYR A 480 10.89 -34.66 21.13
N LYS A 481 12.05 -34.88 20.49
CA LYS A 481 13.27 -35.44 21.09
C LYS A 481 14.28 -34.38 21.49
N ALA A 482 14.00 -33.09 21.23
CA ALA A 482 14.92 -32.04 21.60
C ALA A 482 15.09 -32.03 23.13
N PRO A 483 16.33 -32.12 23.64
CA PRO A 483 16.55 -31.99 25.07
C PRO A 483 16.05 -30.61 25.53
N LEU A 484 15.37 -30.56 26.68
CA LEU A 484 15.01 -29.32 27.37
C LEU A 484 16.31 -28.65 27.87
N GLY A 485 17.06 -28.04 26.95
CA GLY A 485 18.31 -27.35 27.25
C GLY A 485 18.09 -26.05 28.04
N LYS A 486 19.18 -25.46 28.53
CA LYS A 486 19.23 -24.20 29.30
C LYS A 486 18.65 -22.95 28.60
N LEU A 487 18.11 -23.05 27.39
CA LEU A 487 17.58 -21.94 26.60
C LEU A 487 16.31 -21.29 27.19
N TYR A 488 15.70 -21.92 28.20
CA TYR A 488 14.40 -21.53 28.76
C TYR A 488 14.42 -21.26 30.27
N ASN A 489 15.60 -21.06 30.88
CA ASN A 489 15.76 -20.63 32.28
C ASN A 489 15.94 -19.12 32.39
#